data_AF-A0A4Q2XGZ8-F1
#
_entry.id   AF-A0A4Q2XGZ8-F1
#
_cell.length_a   1.000
_cell.length_b   1.000
_cell.length_c   1.000
_cell.angle_alpha   90.00
_cell.angle_beta   90.00
_cell.angle_gamma   90.00
#
_symmetry.space_group_name_H-M   'P 1'
#
loop_
_entity.id
_entity.type
_entity.pdbx_description
1 polymer ?
#
loop_
_entity_poly.entity_id
_entity_poly.type
_entity_poly.pdbx_seq_one_letter_code
_entity_poly.pdbx_strand_id
1 'polypeptide(L)'
;MKAWFLRILLLCSVFLTGCDRYWSDADIEATKEAGNQIVEALDTHRLKHGNYPGKLDELVKSGSLEAIPEPVGKQRTWEYSVQGDRTSCRLTVRDREGKLPHSLDWTSGSGTWVLDFE
;
A
#
# COMPACT_ATOMS: atom_id res chain seq x y z
N MET A 1 40.16 -44.89 7.05
CA MET A 1 40.62 -44.05 5.93
C MET A 1 39.57 -44.05 4.84
N LYS A 2 38.88 -42.91 4.64
CA LYS A 2 38.23 -42.42 3.39
C LYS A 2 37.23 -41.32 3.80
N ALA A 3 37.80 -40.15 4.14
CA ALA A 3 37.14 -38.88 3.87
C ALA A 3 37.06 -38.68 2.34
N TRP A 4 36.47 -37.58 1.86
CA TRP A 4 36.56 -37.03 0.49
C TRP A 4 35.32 -37.10 -0.44
N PHE A 5 34.09 -37.14 0.07
CA PHE A 5 32.89 -36.81 -0.74
C PHE A 5 32.09 -35.66 -0.14
N LEU A 6 32.79 -34.56 0.14
CA LEU A 6 32.20 -33.28 0.54
C LEU A 6 32.39 -32.29 -0.63
N ARG A 7 31.33 -31.51 -0.92
CA ARG A 7 31.35 -30.16 -1.52
C ARG A 7 31.28 -30.00 -3.05
N ILE A 8 30.29 -30.58 -3.74
CA ILE A 8 29.89 -30.07 -5.07
C ILE A 8 28.37 -30.16 -5.23
N LEU A 9 27.61 -29.38 -4.47
CA LEU A 9 26.16 -29.17 -4.68
C LEU A 9 25.66 -27.97 -3.84
N LEU A 10 26.44 -26.89 -3.82
CA LEU A 10 26.13 -25.70 -3.01
C LEU A 10 26.53 -24.43 -3.80
N LEU A 11 26.10 -24.34 -5.06
CA LEU A 11 26.49 -23.24 -5.95
C LEU A 11 25.42 -22.79 -6.97
N CYS A 12 24.15 -23.20 -6.83
CA CYS A 12 23.07 -22.81 -7.76
C CYS A 12 21.82 -22.22 -7.09
N SER A 13 21.93 -21.61 -5.90
CA SER A 13 20.77 -21.00 -5.21
C SER A 13 20.98 -19.54 -4.82
N VAL A 14 21.65 -18.73 -5.66
CA VAL A 14 21.95 -17.32 -5.35
C VAL A 14 21.53 -16.34 -6.47
N PHE A 15 20.61 -16.71 -7.36
CA PHE A 15 20.23 -15.81 -8.48
C PHE A 15 18.72 -15.66 -8.70
N LEU A 16 17.97 -15.42 -7.62
CA LEU A 16 16.60 -14.86 -7.72
C LEU A 16 16.37 -13.66 -6.78
N THR A 17 17.43 -12.94 -6.40
CA THR A 17 17.32 -11.57 -5.87
C THR A 17 17.29 -10.57 -7.03
N GLY A 18 16.36 -10.77 -7.95
CA GLY A 18 16.18 -9.93 -9.13
C GLY A 18 15.16 -8.84 -8.87
N CYS A 19 15.63 -7.62 -8.64
CA CYS A 19 14.97 -6.35 -8.99
C CYS A 19 13.43 -6.23 -8.87
N ASP A 20 12.84 -6.41 -7.68
CA ASP A 20 11.47 -5.94 -7.37
C ASP A 20 11.42 -4.40 -7.18
N ARG A 21 12.07 -3.65 -8.09
CA ARG A 21 12.04 -2.19 -8.08
C ARG A 21 10.81 -1.61 -8.76
N TYR A 22 10.05 -2.42 -9.48
CA TYR A 22 8.86 -1.98 -10.20
C TYR A 22 7.65 -2.73 -9.68
N TRP A 23 6.49 -2.08 -9.66
CA TRP A 23 5.24 -2.78 -9.38
C TRP A 23 4.92 -3.70 -10.55
N SER A 24 4.55 -4.95 -10.27
CA SER A 24 3.81 -5.73 -11.25
C SER A 24 2.37 -5.25 -11.33
N ASP A 25 1.71 -5.46 -12.47
CA ASP A 25 0.27 -5.18 -12.60
C ASP A 25 -0.56 -5.90 -11.54
N ALA A 26 -0.15 -7.12 -11.16
CA ALA A 26 -0.78 -7.88 -10.09
C ALA A 26 -0.65 -7.18 -8.72
N ASP A 27 0.51 -6.61 -8.40
CA ASP A 27 0.69 -5.83 -7.18
C ASP A 27 -0.14 -4.54 -7.21
N ILE A 28 -0.29 -3.93 -8.39
CA ILE A 28 -1.12 -2.74 -8.58
C ILE A 28 -2.57 -3.06 -8.22
N GLU A 29 -3.13 -4.08 -8.84
CA GLU A 29 -4.53 -4.45 -8.63
C GLU A 29 -4.79 -4.92 -7.19
N ALA A 30 -3.90 -5.73 -6.62
CA ALA A 30 -4.05 -6.18 -5.23
C ALA A 30 -3.93 -5.02 -4.23
N THR A 31 -3.07 -4.03 -4.50
CA THR A 31 -2.98 -2.83 -3.66
C THR A 31 -4.22 -1.94 -3.80
N LYS A 32 -4.78 -1.80 -5.00
CA LYS A 32 -6.07 -1.10 -5.20
C LYS A 32 -7.19 -1.79 -4.44
N GLU A 33 -7.25 -3.11 -4.45
CA GLU A 33 -8.25 -3.88 -3.71
C GLU A 33 -8.17 -3.61 -2.20
N ALA A 34 -6.96 -3.66 -1.62
CA ALA A 34 -6.73 -3.28 -0.23
C ALA A 34 -7.12 -1.81 0.03
N GLY A 35 -6.75 -0.90 -0.86
CA GLY A 35 -7.09 0.51 -0.78
C GLY A 35 -8.59 0.79 -0.86
N ASN A 36 -9.34 0.03 -1.67
CA ASN A 36 -10.80 0.18 -1.81
C ASN A 36 -11.53 -0.09 -0.49
N GLN A 37 -11.04 -1.01 0.33
CA GLN A 37 -11.59 -1.25 1.67
C GLN A 37 -11.41 -0.02 2.57
N ILE A 38 -10.27 0.67 2.46
CA ILE A 38 -10.01 1.92 3.19
C ILE A 38 -10.95 3.02 2.69
N VAL A 39 -11.10 3.15 1.37
CA VAL A 39 -11.99 4.14 0.74
C VAL A 39 -13.45 3.96 1.18
N GLU A 40 -13.96 2.75 1.19
CA GLU A 40 -15.32 2.46 1.65
C GLU A 40 -15.51 2.84 3.14
N ALA A 41 -14.52 2.55 3.98
CA ALA A 41 -14.54 2.93 5.38
C ALA A 41 -14.46 4.46 5.58
N LEU A 42 -13.66 5.16 4.77
CA LEU A 42 -13.59 6.63 4.75
C LEU A 42 -14.94 7.25 4.41
N ASP A 43 -15.61 6.74 3.37
CA ASP A 43 -16.94 7.20 2.97
C ASP A 43 -17.99 6.92 4.05
N THR A 44 -17.98 5.71 4.62
CA THR A 44 -18.88 5.36 5.73
C THR A 44 -18.68 6.28 6.92
N HIS A 45 -17.42 6.56 7.30
CA HIS A 45 -17.10 7.50 8.38
C HIS A 45 -17.62 8.90 8.06
N ARG A 46 -17.41 9.40 6.84
CA ARG A 46 -17.89 10.71 6.39
C ARG A 46 -19.41 10.80 6.43
N LEU A 47 -20.12 9.79 5.94
CA LEU A 47 -21.58 9.75 5.97
C LEU A 47 -22.12 9.80 7.40
N LYS A 48 -21.43 9.16 8.35
CA LYS A 48 -21.84 9.12 9.76
C LYS A 48 -21.52 10.41 10.54
N HIS A 49 -20.36 11.03 10.29
CA HIS A 49 -19.85 12.15 11.10
C HIS A 49 -19.81 13.49 10.36
N GLY A 50 -20.21 13.52 9.09
CA GLY A 50 -20.19 14.70 8.22
C GLY A 50 -18.85 14.98 7.55
N ASN A 51 -17.73 14.45 8.08
CA ASN A 51 -16.38 14.73 7.59
C ASN A 51 -15.51 13.47 7.55
N TYR A 52 -14.46 13.48 6.72
CA TYR A 52 -13.44 12.43 6.71
C TYR A 52 -12.67 12.39 8.03
N PRO A 53 -12.13 11.23 8.47
CA PRO A 53 -11.30 11.12 9.66
C PRO A 53 -10.02 11.98 9.55
N GLY A 54 -9.41 12.36 10.68
CA GLY A 54 -8.18 13.16 10.67
C GLY A 54 -6.96 12.30 10.36
N LYS A 55 -7.06 11.00 10.67
CA LYS A 55 -6.03 9.97 10.48
C LYS A 55 -6.70 8.62 10.21
N LEU A 56 -6.03 7.72 9.50
CA LEU A 56 -6.57 6.39 9.19
C LEU A 56 -6.94 5.58 10.45
N ASP A 57 -6.16 5.67 11.52
CA ASP A 57 -6.44 4.95 12.79
C ASP A 57 -7.81 5.27 13.40
N GLU A 58 -8.41 6.42 13.07
CA GLU A 58 -9.76 6.76 13.52
C GLU A 58 -10.81 5.81 12.91
N LEU A 59 -10.57 5.24 11.73
CA LEU A 59 -11.44 4.24 11.10
C LEU A 59 -11.50 2.94 11.92
N VAL A 60 -10.37 2.55 12.51
CA VAL A 60 -10.31 1.38 13.39
C VAL A 60 -11.01 1.68 14.72
N LYS A 61 -10.74 2.86 15.30
CA LYS A 61 -11.37 3.28 16.56
C LYS A 61 -12.88 3.46 16.46
N SER A 62 -13.39 3.89 15.30
CA SER A 62 -14.83 4.02 15.06
C SER A 62 -15.52 2.67 14.78
N GLY A 63 -14.75 1.59 14.63
CA GLY A 63 -15.24 0.28 14.21
C GLY A 63 -15.65 0.21 12.74
N SER A 64 -15.21 1.17 11.91
CA SER A 64 -15.43 1.15 10.46
C SER A 64 -14.50 0.16 9.75
N LEU A 65 -13.35 -0.13 10.35
CA LEU A 65 -12.42 -1.20 9.96
C LEU A 65 -11.97 -1.97 11.21
N GLU A 66 -11.64 -3.24 11.04
CA GLU A 66 -10.97 -4.02 12.09
C GLU A 66 -9.49 -3.66 12.19
N ALA A 67 -8.82 -3.50 11.04
CA ALA A 67 -7.45 -3.04 10.91
C ALA A 67 -7.28 -2.30 9.58
N ILE A 68 -6.22 -1.49 9.45
CA ILE A 68 -5.87 -0.88 8.17
C ILE A 68 -5.17 -1.95 7.32
N PRO A 69 -5.74 -2.36 6.17
CA PRO A 69 -5.09 -3.34 5.30
C PRO A 69 -3.77 -2.78 4.79
N GLU A 70 -2.71 -3.59 4.77
CA GLU A 70 -1.40 -3.16 4.26
C GLU A 70 -1.41 -3.13 2.72
N PRO A 71 -0.68 -2.20 2.08
CA PRO A 71 -0.47 -2.26 0.63
C PRO A 71 0.38 -3.48 0.27
N VAL A 72 0.17 -4.06 -0.91
CA VAL A 72 0.97 -5.21 -1.34
C VAL A 72 2.39 -4.76 -1.64
N GLY A 73 3.38 -5.44 -1.03
CA GLY A 73 4.81 -5.16 -1.22
C GLY A 73 5.51 -4.68 0.06
N LYS A 74 6.62 -5.33 0.43
CA LYS A 74 7.28 -5.20 1.75
C LYS A 74 7.79 -3.80 2.13
N GLN A 75 7.91 -2.91 1.15
CA GLN A 75 8.44 -1.56 1.36
C GLN A 75 7.39 -0.47 1.14
N ARG A 76 6.10 -0.78 1.11
CA ARG A 76 5.06 0.22 0.81
C ARG A 76 4.26 0.61 2.04
N THR A 77 3.80 1.85 2.08
CA THR A 77 2.96 2.38 3.16
C THR A 77 1.88 3.30 2.61
N TRP A 78 0.74 3.33 3.30
CA TRP A 78 -0.30 4.32 3.06
C TRP A 78 0.12 5.67 3.62
N GLU A 79 0.02 6.70 2.79
CA GLU A 79 0.03 8.09 3.20
C GLU A 79 -1.39 8.64 3.05
N TYR A 80 -1.88 9.26 4.12
CA TYR A 80 -3.24 9.80 4.17
C TYR A 80 -3.17 11.28 4.51
N SER A 81 -3.91 12.08 3.75
CA SER A 81 -4.05 13.51 4.00
C SER A 81 -5.48 13.97 3.78
N VAL A 82 -5.88 14.98 4.57
CA VAL A 82 -7.16 15.67 4.45
C VAL A 82 -6.91 17.09 3.99
N GLN A 83 -7.82 17.65 3.20
CA GLN A 83 -7.74 19.03 2.72
C GLN A 83 -8.98 19.83 3.17
N GLY A 84 -8.80 21.15 3.29
CA GLY A 84 -9.83 22.05 3.81
C GLY A 84 -10.30 21.64 5.20
N ASP A 85 -11.60 21.73 5.45
CA ASP A 85 -12.23 21.36 6.71
C ASP A 85 -12.52 19.85 6.80
N ARG A 86 -11.64 19.00 6.26
CA ARG A 86 -11.81 17.53 6.15
C ARG A 86 -12.98 17.12 5.24
N THR A 87 -13.31 17.95 4.27
CA THR A 87 -14.35 17.69 3.26
C THR A 87 -13.82 16.92 2.05
N SER A 88 -12.50 16.90 1.86
CA SER A 88 -11.82 16.05 0.90
C SER A 88 -10.60 15.37 1.52
N CYS A 89 -10.23 14.22 0.96
CA CYS A 89 -9.03 13.50 1.37
C CYS A 89 -8.30 12.89 0.17
N ARG A 90 -7.04 12.55 0.40
CA ARG A 90 -6.18 11.81 -0.52
C ARG A 90 -5.56 10.63 0.22
N LEU A 91 -5.55 9.48 -0.43
CA LEU A 91 -4.88 8.27 0.00
C LEU A 91 -3.85 7.91 -1.07
N THR A 92 -2.59 7.82 -0.67
CA THR A 92 -1.46 7.56 -1.57
C THR A 92 -0.71 6.34 -1.07
N VAL A 93 -0.24 5.49 -1.99
CA VAL A 93 0.76 4.46 -1.68
C VAL A 93 2.12 5.01 -2.02
N ARG A 94 3.00 5.06 -1.02
CA ARG A 94 4.40 5.42 -1.23
C ARG A 94 5.33 4.28 -0.83
N ASP A 95 6.48 4.25 -1.46
CA ASP A 95 7.61 3.48 -0.99
C ASP A 95 8.16 4.11 0.30
N ARG A 96 8.43 3.28 1.29
CA ARG A 96 8.97 3.67 2.60
C ARG A 96 10.33 4.33 2.45
N GLU A 97 11.10 3.95 1.43
CA GLU A 97 12.38 4.57 1.12
C GLU A 97 12.26 5.81 0.22
N GLY A 98 11.08 6.10 -0.33
CA GLY A 98 10.84 7.21 -1.27
C GLY A 98 11.64 7.08 -2.57
N LYS A 99 12.01 5.86 -2.99
CA LYS A 99 12.91 5.62 -4.12
C LYS A 99 12.20 5.17 -5.40
N LEU A 100 10.91 4.83 -5.30
CA LEU A 100 10.15 4.41 -6.46
C LEU A 100 9.67 5.64 -7.24
N PRO A 101 9.81 5.66 -8.57
CA PRO A 101 9.36 6.76 -9.41
C PRO A 101 7.84 6.75 -9.66
N HIS A 102 7.09 5.98 -8.87
CA HIS A 102 5.66 5.78 -9.08
C HIS A 102 4.91 5.85 -7.75
N SER A 103 3.79 6.57 -7.72
CA SER A 103 2.82 6.53 -6.64
C SER A 103 1.45 6.07 -7.15
N LEU A 104 0.69 5.42 -6.27
CA LEU A 104 -0.69 5.08 -6.55
C LEU A 104 -1.59 5.97 -5.68
N ASP A 105 -2.34 6.86 -6.32
CA ASP A 105 -3.08 7.94 -5.67
C ASP A 105 -4.59 7.76 -5.86
N TRP A 106 -5.34 7.90 -4.78
CA TRP A 106 -6.79 8.06 -4.79
C TRP A 106 -7.18 9.37 -4.14
N THR A 107 -8.13 10.08 -4.72
CA THR A 107 -8.69 11.29 -4.13
C THR A 107 -10.20 11.18 -4.04
N SER A 108 -10.77 11.73 -2.97
CA SER A 108 -12.23 11.76 -2.83
C SER A 108 -12.93 12.59 -3.91
N GLY A 109 -12.19 13.45 -4.61
CA GLY A 109 -12.72 14.24 -5.73
C GLY A 109 -12.80 13.45 -7.04
N SER A 110 -11.80 12.62 -7.34
CA SER A 110 -11.81 11.77 -8.54
C SER A 110 -12.62 10.49 -8.35
N GLY A 111 -12.60 9.93 -7.14
CA GLY A 111 -13.18 8.61 -6.85
C GLY A 111 -12.46 7.44 -7.53
N THR A 112 -11.32 7.69 -8.17
CA THR A 112 -10.56 6.70 -8.95
C THR A 112 -9.09 6.71 -8.57
N TRP A 113 -8.47 5.52 -8.66
CA TRP A 113 -7.03 5.34 -8.50
C TRP A 113 -6.29 5.79 -9.77
N VAL A 114 -5.26 6.60 -9.59
CA VAL A 114 -4.36 7.09 -10.63
C VAL A 114 -2.95 6.62 -10.28
N LEU A 115 -2.28 6.00 -11.26
CA LEU A 115 -0.85 5.72 -11.17
C LEU A 115 -0.11 6.97 -11.67
N ASP A 116 0.61 7.64 -10.78
CA ASP A 116 1.40 8.82 -11.10
C ASP A 116 2.88 8.46 -11.26
N PHE A 117 3.57 9.17 -12.15
CA PHE A 117 4.98 8.98 -12.45
C PHE A 117 5.70 10.29 -12.09
N GLU A 118 6.50 10.27 -11.01
CA GLU A 118 7.30 11.43 -10.57
C GLU A 118 8.55 11.65 -11.43
#